data_AF-A0A1B0D924-F1
#
_entry.id   AF-A0A1B0D924-F1
#
_cell.length_a   1.000
_cell.length_b   1.000
_cell.length_c   1.000
_cell.angle_alpha   90.00
_cell.angle_beta   90.00
_cell.angle_gamma   90.00
#
_symmetry.space_group_name_H-M   'P 1'
#
loop_
_entity.id
_entity.type
_entity.pdbx_description
1 polymer ?
#
loop_
_entity_poly.entity_id
_entity_poly.type
_entity_poly.pdbx_seq_one_letter_code
_entity_poly.pdbx_strand_id
1 'polypeptide(L)'
;PGENLFVRITVAISEIIIYVSIVVGWVYFVAWSISFYPQIYYNFQRKSVVGLNPDFLALNIVGFVMYSVFNMGLFWNPGIQAEYFERFPRGLNPVLVNDVVFSLHAAFATLVTIGQCFIYERGDQRVSNVARGILGIFAVVVIVCAILAATDTFHWLDFLYACSYIKLTITLIKYVPQALMNYRRKSTVGWSIGNILLDFTGGILSMLQMMLNAHNYGKFLSFLAT
;
A
#
# COMPACT_ATOMS: atom_id res chain seq x y z
N PRO A 1 22.60 -20.91 -30.64
CA PRO A 1 22.59 -21.04 -29.16
C PRO A 1 21.13 -21.10 -28.68
N GLY A 2 20.66 -22.30 -28.34
CA GLY A 2 19.23 -22.61 -28.20
C GLY A 2 18.53 -21.88 -27.07
N GLU A 3 17.37 -21.31 -27.37
CA GLU A 3 16.38 -20.93 -26.37
C GLU A 3 15.95 -22.19 -25.61
N ASN A 4 16.45 -22.34 -24.38
CA ASN A 4 15.91 -23.34 -23.47
C ASN A 4 14.48 -22.92 -23.11
N LEU A 5 13.50 -23.50 -23.79
CA LEU A 5 12.09 -23.33 -23.48
C LEU A 5 11.79 -24.02 -22.15
N PHE A 6 11.92 -23.28 -21.04
CA PHE A 6 11.62 -23.80 -19.71
C PHE A 6 10.10 -23.81 -19.48
N VAL A 7 9.48 -24.99 -19.53
CA VAL A 7 8.11 -25.17 -19.04
C VAL A 7 8.15 -25.32 -17.53
N ARG A 8 7.68 -24.30 -16.81
CA ARG A 8 7.63 -24.34 -15.34
C ARG A 8 6.36 -25.04 -14.88
N ILE A 9 6.52 -26.20 -14.26
CA ILE A 9 5.44 -26.92 -13.60
C ILE A 9 5.44 -26.46 -12.13
N THR A 10 4.45 -25.66 -11.74
CA THR A 10 4.21 -25.35 -10.33
C THR A 10 3.45 -26.51 -9.71
N VAL A 11 4.13 -27.32 -8.91
CA VAL A 11 3.51 -28.42 -8.17
C VAL A 11 2.95 -27.86 -6.86
N ALA A 12 1.62 -27.75 -6.79
CA ALA A 12 0.92 -27.44 -5.55
C ALA A 12 0.76 -28.72 -4.73
N ILE A 13 0.94 -28.63 -3.40
CA ILE A 13 0.72 -29.74 -2.48
C ILE A 13 -0.77 -30.10 -2.41
N SER A 14 -1.66 -29.10 -2.50
CA SER A 14 -3.11 -29.28 -2.40
C SER A 14 -3.88 -28.26 -3.23
N GLU A 15 -4.87 -28.75 -3.99
CA GLU A 15 -5.86 -27.89 -4.68
C GLU A 15 -6.76 -27.15 -3.69
N ILE A 16 -7.08 -27.75 -2.53
CA ILE A 16 -7.91 -27.11 -1.50
C ILE A 16 -7.23 -25.83 -0.99
N ILE A 17 -5.91 -25.87 -0.78
CA ILE A 17 -5.15 -24.69 -0.33
C ILE A 17 -5.16 -23.59 -1.41
N ILE A 18 -5.20 -23.96 -2.69
CA ILE A 18 -5.34 -22.99 -3.79
C ILE A 18 -6.71 -22.29 -3.70
N TYR A 19 -7.80 -23.05 -3.60
CA TYR A 19 -9.15 -22.46 -3.51
C TYR A 19 -9.32 -21.59 -2.26
N VAL A 20 -8.81 -22.04 -1.11
CA VAL A 20 -8.84 -21.25 0.14
C VAL A 20 -8.03 -19.96 -0.03
N SER A 21 -6.84 -20.03 -0.64
CA SER A 21 -6.00 -18.86 -0.91
C SER A 21 -6.71 -17.85 -1.82
N ILE A 22 -7.38 -18.31 -2.87
CA ILE A 22 -8.17 -17.44 -3.76
C ILE A 22 -9.32 -16.76 -3.00
N VAL A 23 -10.07 -17.52 -2.19
CA VAL A 23 -11.19 -16.97 -1.40
C VAL A 23 -10.69 -15.93 -0.40
N VAL A 24 -9.64 -16.24 0.36
CA VAL A 24 -9.00 -15.29 1.29
C VAL A 24 -8.53 -14.05 0.54
N GLY A 25 -7.95 -14.24 -0.65
CA GLY A 25 -7.60 -13.22 -1.65
C GLY A 25 -8.68 -12.18 -1.90
N TRP A 26 -9.82 -12.66 -2.37
CA TRP A 26 -10.97 -11.81 -2.67
C TRP A 26 -11.56 -11.14 -1.43
N VAL A 27 -11.60 -11.84 -0.29
CA VAL A 27 -12.12 -11.28 0.96
C VAL A 27 -11.28 -10.10 1.43
N TYR A 28 -9.95 -10.21 1.47
CA TYR A 28 -9.15 -9.05 1.89
C TYR A 28 -9.15 -7.93 0.86
N PHE A 29 -9.19 -8.24 -0.44
CA PHE A 29 -9.28 -7.21 -1.48
C PHE A 29 -10.55 -6.37 -1.33
N VAL A 30 -11.69 -7.03 -1.09
CA VAL A 30 -12.98 -6.36 -0.83
C VAL A 30 -12.95 -5.59 0.48
N ALA A 31 -12.44 -6.20 1.56
CA ALA A 31 -12.33 -5.55 2.87
C ALA A 31 -11.48 -4.27 2.79
N TRP A 32 -10.32 -4.33 2.11
CA TRP A 32 -9.47 -3.18 1.90
C TRP A 32 -10.14 -2.11 1.04
N SER A 33 -10.78 -2.48 -0.06
CA SER A 33 -11.46 -1.52 -0.93
C SER A 33 -12.61 -0.80 -0.21
N ILE A 34 -13.41 -1.53 0.58
CA ILE A 34 -14.56 -0.95 1.29
C ILE A 34 -14.12 -0.12 2.51
N SER A 35 -12.94 -0.38 3.08
CA SER A 35 -12.47 0.28 4.31
C SER A 35 -12.52 1.82 4.25
N PHE A 36 -12.27 2.42 3.09
CA PHE A 36 -12.23 3.87 2.92
C PHE A 36 -13.60 4.56 3.04
N TYR A 37 -14.67 3.89 2.60
CA TYR A 37 -16.00 4.50 2.48
C TYR A 37 -16.65 4.89 3.81
N PRO A 38 -16.55 4.09 4.90
CA PRO A 38 -17.04 4.49 6.22
C PRO A 38 -16.56 5.87 6.67
N GLN A 39 -15.28 6.23 6.48
CA GLN A 39 -14.78 7.54 6.89
C GLN A 39 -15.36 8.65 6.01
N ILE A 40 -15.39 8.45 4.69
CA ILE A 40 -15.95 9.40 3.72
C ILE A 40 -17.42 9.67 4.04
N TYR A 41 -18.20 8.62 4.28
CA TYR A 41 -19.61 8.72 4.64
C TYR A 41 -19.81 9.40 5.99
N TYR A 42 -19.01 9.05 7.00
CA TYR A 42 -19.11 9.65 8.33
C TYR A 42 -18.81 11.14 8.32
N ASN A 43 -17.78 11.57 7.58
CA ASN A 43 -17.48 12.99 7.35
C ASN A 43 -18.65 13.70 6.64
N PHE A 44 -19.26 13.06 5.64
CA PHE A 44 -20.40 13.62 4.89
C PHE A 44 -21.64 13.80 5.78
N GLN A 45 -21.95 12.81 6.62
CA GLN A 45 -23.09 12.85 7.56
C GLN A 45 -22.92 13.96 8.60
N ARG A 46 -21.71 14.08 9.16
CA ARG A 46 -21.42 15.07 10.20
C ARG A 46 -21.17 16.48 9.68
N LYS A 47 -20.87 16.63 8.40
CA LYS A 47 -20.36 17.89 7.80
C LYS A 47 -19.15 18.47 8.56
N SER A 48 -18.38 17.58 9.19
CA SER A 48 -17.25 17.93 10.06
C SER A 48 -16.21 16.83 9.98
N VAL A 49 -14.96 17.21 9.79
CA VAL A 49 -13.79 16.31 9.85
C VAL A 49 -13.09 16.39 11.22
N VAL A 50 -13.69 17.08 12.19
CA VAL A 50 -13.10 17.22 13.53
C VAL A 50 -12.95 15.84 14.18
N GLY A 51 -11.71 15.45 14.44
CA GLY A 51 -11.33 14.12 14.93
C GLY A 51 -10.65 13.20 13.92
N LEU A 52 -10.56 13.60 12.65
CA LEU A 52 -9.62 13.04 11.70
C LEU A 52 -8.29 13.78 11.80
N ASN A 53 -7.18 13.09 12.08
CA ASN A 53 -5.87 13.72 12.21
C ASN A 53 -5.31 14.03 10.81
N PRO A 54 -4.98 15.30 10.50
CA PRO A 54 -4.37 15.67 9.21
C PRO A 54 -3.05 14.95 8.92
N ASP A 55 -2.28 14.58 9.94
CA ASP A 55 -1.02 13.84 9.80
C ASP A 55 -1.26 12.45 9.22
N PHE A 56 -2.28 11.74 9.75
CA PHE A 56 -2.69 10.45 9.22
C PHE A 56 -3.02 10.59 7.73
N LEU A 57 -3.81 11.58 7.38
CA LEU A 57 -4.29 11.77 6.01
C LEU A 57 -3.15 12.14 5.04
N ALA A 58 -2.25 13.03 5.46
CA ALA A 58 -1.10 13.46 4.67
C ALA A 58 -0.09 12.32 4.44
N LEU A 59 0.18 11.50 5.46
CA LEU A 59 0.99 10.29 5.31
C LEU A 59 0.30 9.28 4.38
N ASN A 60 -1.00 9.07 4.54
CA ASN A 60 -1.73 8.05 3.79
C ASN A 60 -1.76 8.35 2.29
N ILE A 61 -1.98 9.61 1.89
CA ILE A 61 -1.99 9.97 0.46
C ILE A 61 -0.62 9.75 -0.18
N VAL A 62 0.47 10.16 0.48
CA VAL A 62 1.83 9.93 -0.05
C VAL A 62 2.11 8.44 -0.16
N GLY A 63 1.70 7.65 0.84
CA GLY A 63 1.80 6.19 0.77
C GLY A 63 1.10 5.63 -0.47
N PHE A 64 -0.19 5.92 -0.67
CA PHE A 64 -0.93 5.38 -1.82
C PHE A 64 -0.43 5.90 -3.17
N VAL A 65 0.08 7.13 -3.25
CA VAL A 65 0.74 7.63 -4.47
C VAL A 65 2.01 6.82 -4.75
N MET A 66 2.89 6.63 -3.76
CA MET A 66 4.10 5.81 -3.94
C MET A 66 3.78 4.36 -4.34
N TYR A 67 2.73 3.80 -3.76
CA TYR A 67 2.26 2.46 -4.10
C TYR A 67 1.72 2.39 -5.53
N SER A 68 0.97 3.41 -5.96
CA SER A 68 0.47 3.51 -7.34
C SER A 68 1.63 3.64 -8.32
N VAL A 69 2.63 4.48 -8.03
CA VAL A 69 3.84 4.62 -8.87
C VAL A 69 4.56 3.28 -9.02
N PHE A 70 4.78 2.55 -7.92
CA PHE A 70 5.39 1.22 -7.95
C PHE A 70 4.61 0.24 -8.84
N ASN A 71 3.30 0.08 -8.56
CA ASN A 71 2.48 -0.88 -9.28
C ASN A 71 2.35 -0.52 -10.76
N MET A 72 2.03 0.74 -11.08
CA MET A 72 1.89 1.18 -12.48
C MET A 72 3.19 1.05 -13.26
N GLY A 73 4.32 1.46 -12.64
CA GLY A 73 5.64 1.40 -13.25
C GLY A 73 6.03 -0.03 -13.60
N LEU A 74 5.95 -0.95 -12.65
CA LEU A 74 6.33 -2.36 -12.85
C LEU A 74 5.31 -3.14 -13.70
N PHE A 75 4.03 -2.73 -13.69
CA PHE A 75 2.98 -3.40 -14.47
C PHE A 75 2.99 -3.02 -15.95
N TRP A 76 3.18 -1.74 -16.29
CA TRP A 76 3.05 -1.28 -17.68
C TRP A 76 4.37 -1.06 -18.42
N ASN A 77 5.50 -0.83 -17.74
CA ASN A 77 6.75 -0.52 -18.42
C ASN A 77 7.55 -1.80 -18.75
N PRO A 78 7.72 -2.17 -20.04
CA PRO A 78 8.45 -3.37 -20.41
C PRO A 78 9.95 -3.30 -20.09
N GLY A 79 10.54 -2.09 -20.11
CA GLY A 79 11.95 -1.89 -19.74
C GLY A 79 12.20 -2.19 -18.27
N ILE A 80 11.34 -1.69 -17.38
CA ILE A 80 11.42 -1.98 -15.94
C ILE A 80 11.14 -3.47 -15.67
N GLN A 81 10.22 -4.09 -16.42
CA GLN A 81 10.01 -5.53 -16.34
C GLN A 81 11.26 -6.32 -16.76
N ALA A 82 11.95 -5.89 -17.81
CA ALA A 82 13.21 -6.50 -18.22
C ALA A 82 14.28 -6.40 -17.12
N GLU A 83 14.46 -5.22 -16.51
CA GLU A 83 15.35 -5.04 -15.35
C GLU A 83 14.98 -5.99 -14.19
N TYR A 84 13.69 -6.16 -13.92
CA TYR A 84 13.20 -7.07 -12.88
C TYR A 84 13.51 -8.53 -13.20
N PHE A 85 13.26 -8.97 -14.43
CA PHE A 85 13.54 -10.34 -14.85
C PHE A 85 15.03 -10.63 -15.01
N GLU A 86 15.85 -9.63 -15.30
CA GLU A 86 17.31 -9.75 -15.25
C GLU A 86 17.78 -10.00 -13.81
N ARG A 87 17.26 -9.24 -12.85
CA ARG A 87 17.57 -9.41 -11.42
C ARG A 87 17.00 -10.69 -10.83
N PHE A 88 15.83 -11.10 -11.30
CA PHE A 88 15.14 -12.32 -10.86
C PHE A 88 14.75 -13.19 -12.07
N PRO A 89 15.70 -13.93 -12.68
CA PRO A 89 15.46 -14.72 -13.91
C PRO A 89 14.39 -15.81 -13.79
N ARG A 90 14.02 -16.16 -12.55
CA ARG A 90 12.97 -17.16 -12.22
C ARG A 90 11.78 -16.55 -11.48
N GLY A 91 11.79 -15.23 -11.31
CA GLY A 91 10.71 -14.45 -10.71
C GLY A 91 9.54 -14.34 -11.68
N LEU A 92 8.34 -14.19 -11.13
CA LEU A 92 7.18 -13.71 -11.88
C LEU A 92 7.04 -12.22 -11.59
N ASN A 93 6.41 -11.47 -12.49
CA ASN A 93 6.04 -10.09 -12.19
C ASN A 93 5.17 -10.11 -10.92
N PRO A 94 5.60 -9.45 -9.82
CA PRO A 94 4.91 -9.53 -8.54
C PRO A 94 3.64 -8.67 -8.52
N VAL A 95 3.46 -7.79 -9.51
CA VAL A 95 2.32 -6.87 -9.60
C VAL A 95 1.27 -7.41 -10.54
N LEU A 96 0.03 -7.46 -10.04
CA LEU A 96 -1.15 -7.85 -10.80
C LEU A 96 -2.06 -6.64 -11.06
N VAL A 97 -3.02 -6.79 -11.97
CA VAL A 97 -3.99 -5.73 -12.32
C VAL A 97 -4.77 -5.26 -11.08
N ASN A 98 -5.14 -6.17 -10.18
CA ASN A 98 -5.85 -5.83 -8.95
C ASN A 98 -5.04 -4.88 -8.05
N ASP A 99 -3.71 -4.98 -8.02
CA ASP A 99 -2.85 -4.12 -7.21
C ASP A 99 -2.81 -2.69 -7.76
N VAL A 100 -2.76 -2.56 -9.09
CA VAL A 100 -2.85 -1.27 -9.78
C VAL A 100 -4.20 -0.61 -9.51
N VAL A 101 -5.30 -1.33 -9.72
CA VAL A 101 -6.66 -0.80 -9.50
C VAL A 101 -6.87 -0.44 -8.03
N PHE A 102 -6.43 -1.29 -7.10
CA PHE A 102 -6.56 -1.04 -5.66
C PHE A 102 -5.77 0.20 -5.22
N SER A 103 -4.50 0.30 -5.63
CA SER A 103 -3.64 1.43 -5.24
C SER A 103 -4.19 2.77 -5.74
N LEU A 104 -4.68 2.83 -6.99
CA LEU A 104 -5.34 4.00 -7.55
C LEU A 104 -6.66 4.32 -6.85
N HIS A 105 -7.48 3.32 -6.57
CA HIS A 105 -8.74 3.48 -5.85
C HIS A 105 -8.50 4.06 -4.44
N ALA A 106 -7.53 3.52 -3.71
CA ALA A 106 -7.17 3.98 -2.38
C ALA A 106 -6.61 5.41 -2.38
N ALA A 107 -5.78 5.76 -3.37
CA ALA A 107 -5.31 7.13 -3.56
C ALA A 107 -6.49 8.09 -3.81
N PHE A 108 -7.41 7.72 -4.70
CA PHE A 108 -8.60 8.50 -5.01
C PHE A 108 -9.52 8.68 -3.79
N ALA A 109 -9.84 7.61 -3.07
CA ALA A 109 -10.67 7.68 -1.86
C ALA A 109 -10.02 8.57 -0.77
N THR A 110 -8.70 8.53 -0.67
CA THR A 110 -7.93 9.42 0.22
C THR A 110 -8.02 10.88 -0.25
N LEU A 111 -7.92 11.15 -1.55
CA LEU A 111 -8.13 12.49 -2.12
C LEU A 111 -9.54 13.01 -1.87
N VAL A 112 -10.56 12.17 -1.97
CA VAL A 112 -11.95 12.54 -1.60
C VAL A 112 -12.01 12.97 -0.14
N THR A 113 -11.37 12.22 0.76
CA THR A 113 -11.31 12.56 2.19
C THR A 113 -10.55 13.87 2.44
N ILE A 114 -9.45 14.12 1.70
CA ILE A 114 -8.73 15.40 1.71
C ILE A 114 -9.62 16.54 1.22
N GLY A 115 -10.38 16.33 0.13
CA GLY A 115 -11.35 17.28 -0.38
C GLY A 115 -12.40 17.65 0.68
N GLN A 116 -12.89 16.66 1.43
CA GLN A 116 -13.80 16.90 2.55
C GLN A 116 -13.17 17.78 3.64
N CYS A 117 -11.86 17.67 3.89
CA CYS A 117 -11.17 18.54 4.85
C CYS A 117 -11.09 20.01 4.42
N PHE A 118 -11.27 20.32 3.12
CA PHE A 118 -11.37 21.70 2.63
C PHE A 118 -12.79 22.25 2.67
N ILE A 119 -13.81 21.38 2.58
CA ILE A 119 -15.22 21.78 2.49
C ILE A 119 -15.87 21.82 3.89
N TYR A 120 -15.55 20.85 4.74
CA TYR A 120 -16.20 20.67 6.05
C TYR A 120 -15.42 21.30 7.19
N GLU A 121 -16.10 21.47 8.33
CA GLU A 121 -15.49 22.03 9.53
C GLU A 121 -14.30 21.16 9.99
N ARG A 122 -13.11 21.77 10.04
CA ARG A 122 -11.83 21.15 10.44
C ARG A 122 -11.27 21.70 11.76
N GLY A 123 -11.87 22.76 12.30
CA GLY A 123 -11.32 23.53 13.42
C GLY A 123 -9.87 23.98 13.17
N ASP A 124 -9.07 24.04 14.23
CA ASP A 124 -7.66 24.43 14.17
C ASP A 124 -6.69 23.29 13.80
N GLN A 125 -7.21 22.15 13.33
CA GLN A 125 -6.37 21.02 12.97
C GLN A 125 -5.48 21.35 11.76
N ARG A 126 -4.18 21.11 11.90
CA ARG A 126 -3.16 21.29 10.86
C ARG A 126 -2.20 20.11 10.89
N VAL A 127 -1.55 19.85 9.75
CA VAL A 127 -0.45 18.89 9.68
C VAL A 127 0.67 19.37 10.62
N SER A 128 1.16 18.48 11.47
CA SER A 128 2.21 18.76 12.46
C SER A 128 3.57 18.98 11.79
N ASN A 129 4.47 19.69 12.47
CA ASN A 129 5.83 19.90 11.96
C ASN A 129 6.62 18.59 11.86
N VAL A 130 6.32 17.61 12.74
CA VAL A 130 6.91 16.27 12.67
C VAL A 130 6.49 15.56 11.38
N ALA A 131 5.18 15.53 11.09
CA ALA A 131 4.69 14.93 9.86
C ALA A 131 5.23 15.65 8.61
N ARG A 132 5.31 16.99 8.61
CA ARG A 132 5.95 17.75 7.53
C ARG A 132 7.42 17.38 7.34
N GLY A 133 8.18 17.21 8.44
CA GLY A 133 9.57 16.78 8.39
C GLY A 133 9.73 15.40 7.76
N ILE A 134 8.92 14.43 8.20
CA ILE A 134 8.90 13.07 7.64
C ILE A 134 8.57 13.09 6.14
N LEU A 135 7.51 13.83 5.77
CA LEU A 135 7.11 13.98 4.36
C LEU A 135 8.19 14.68 3.53
N GLY A 136 8.88 15.67 4.10
CA GLY A 136 10.00 16.35 3.47
C GLY A 136 11.18 15.40 3.20
N ILE A 137 11.53 14.55 4.16
CA ILE A 137 12.56 13.52 3.98
C ILE A 137 12.17 12.56 2.86
N PHE A 138 10.93 12.06 2.86
CA PHE A 138 10.46 11.19 1.77
C PHE A 138 10.49 11.89 0.41
N ALA A 139 10.08 13.17 0.34
CA ALA A 139 10.15 13.93 -0.90
C ALA A 139 11.59 14.06 -1.41
N VAL A 140 12.56 14.35 -0.52
CA VAL A 140 13.98 14.40 -0.88
C VAL A 140 14.47 13.05 -1.41
N VAL A 141 14.15 11.94 -0.72
CA VAL A 141 14.52 10.59 -1.16
C VAL A 141 13.96 10.31 -2.55
N VAL A 142 12.68 10.59 -2.79
CA VAL A 142 12.04 10.39 -4.10
C VAL A 142 12.74 11.23 -5.18
N ILE A 143 13.02 12.51 -4.91
CA ILE A 143 13.65 13.39 -5.90
C ILE A 143 15.08 12.92 -6.22
N VAL A 144 15.89 12.60 -5.20
CA VAL A 144 17.26 12.12 -5.39
C VAL A 144 17.26 10.81 -6.17
N CYS A 145 16.42 9.84 -5.78
CA CYS A 145 16.27 8.58 -6.50
C CYS A 145 15.75 8.79 -7.93
N ALA A 146 14.84 9.73 -8.17
CA ALA A 146 14.38 10.02 -9.54
C ALA A 146 15.50 10.61 -10.41
N ILE A 147 16.31 11.52 -9.86
CA ILE A 147 17.46 12.12 -10.57
C ILE A 147 18.49 11.05 -10.90
N LEU A 148 18.86 10.21 -9.93
CA LEU A 148 19.85 9.15 -10.14
C LEU A 148 19.39 8.14 -11.21
N ALA A 149 18.09 7.88 -11.33
CA ALA A 149 17.53 6.97 -12.33
C ALA A 149 17.48 7.64 -13.70
N ALA A 150 17.21 8.95 -13.74
CA ALA A 150 17.24 9.74 -14.96
C ALA A 150 18.65 9.97 -15.50
N THR A 151 19.69 9.88 -14.67
CA THR A 151 21.10 9.98 -15.09
C THR A 151 21.77 8.61 -15.31
N ASP A 152 20.98 7.53 -15.38
CA ASP A 152 21.44 6.14 -15.55
C ASP A 152 22.48 5.69 -14.49
N THR A 153 22.48 6.32 -13.31
CA THR A 153 23.38 5.95 -12.20
C THR A 153 22.92 4.69 -11.49
N PHE A 154 21.62 4.41 -11.50
CA PHE A 154 20.99 3.16 -11.08
C PHE A 154 19.66 2.95 -11.80
N HIS A 155 19.13 1.73 -11.76
CA HIS A 155 17.98 1.32 -12.58
C HIS A 155 16.66 1.96 -12.14
N TRP A 156 15.72 2.11 -13.07
CA TRP A 156 14.36 2.60 -12.76
C TRP A 156 13.64 1.66 -11.79
N LEU A 157 13.93 0.36 -11.83
CA LEU A 157 13.46 -0.60 -10.85
C LEU A 157 13.90 -0.24 -9.42
N ASP A 158 15.12 0.25 -9.20
CA ASP A 158 15.60 0.63 -7.87
C ASP A 158 14.87 1.89 -7.35
N PHE A 159 14.54 2.84 -8.24
CA PHE A 159 13.64 3.95 -7.91
C PHE A 159 12.26 3.46 -7.45
N LEU A 160 11.67 2.50 -8.18
CA LEU A 160 10.38 1.92 -7.77
C LEU A 160 10.49 1.22 -6.39
N TYR A 161 11.58 0.51 -6.12
CA TYR A 161 11.78 -0.07 -4.78
C TYR A 161 11.88 0.99 -3.68
N ALA A 162 12.52 2.14 -3.94
CA ALA A 162 12.51 3.26 -2.99
C ALA A 162 11.08 3.73 -2.69
N CYS A 163 10.23 3.88 -3.71
CA CYS A 163 8.80 4.19 -3.53
C CYS A 163 8.07 3.12 -2.68
N SER A 164 8.33 1.83 -2.94
CA SER A 164 7.75 0.73 -2.18
C SER A 164 8.17 0.76 -0.71
N TYR A 165 9.45 1.00 -0.40
CA TYR A 165 9.92 1.12 0.97
C TYR A 165 9.28 2.31 1.71
N ILE A 166 9.12 3.46 1.04
CA ILE A 166 8.41 4.61 1.62
C ILE A 166 6.96 4.23 1.96
N LYS A 167 6.25 3.55 1.06
CA LYS A 167 4.89 3.04 1.31
C LYS A 167 4.87 2.11 2.54
N LEU A 168 5.82 1.18 2.64
CA LEU A 168 5.92 0.27 3.78
C LEU A 168 6.15 1.03 5.09
N THR A 169 7.10 1.96 5.12
CA THR A 169 7.35 2.80 6.30
C THR A 169 6.11 3.58 6.72
N ILE A 170 5.42 4.23 5.76
CA ILE A 170 4.17 4.96 6.01
C ILE A 170 3.11 4.04 6.61
N THR A 171 2.99 2.80 6.11
CA THR A 171 2.00 1.84 6.60
C THR A 171 2.20 1.51 8.08
N LEU A 172 3.44 1.47 8.54
CA LEU A 172 3.79 1.23 9.96
C LEU A 172 3.50 2.45 10.85
N ILE A 173 3.77 3.66 10.37
CA ILE A 173 3.74 4.86 11.22
C ILE A 173 2.44 5.68 11.14
N LYS A 174 1.67 5.57 10.04
CA LYS A 174 0.53 6.47 9.75
C LYS A 174 -0.52 6.53 10.86
N TYR A 175 -0.70 5.43 11.61
CA TYR A 175 -1.70 5.32 12.67
C TYR A 175 -1.29 5.97 14.00
N VAL A 176 0.00 6.18 14.23
CA VAL A 176 0.53 6.71 15.50
C VAL A 176 -0.03 8.11 15.81
N PRO A 177 -0.02 9.09 14.90
CA PRO A 177 -0.56 10.43 15.16
C PRO A 177 -2.05 10.40 15.53
N GLN A 178 -2.84 9.54 14.86
CA GLN A 178 -4.27 9.41 15.14
C GLN A 178 -4.52 8.79 16.51
N ALA A 179 -3.81 7.71 16.85
CA ALA A 179 -3.92 7.06 18.15
C ALA A 179 -3.57 8.01 19.30
N LEU A 180 -2.49 8.80 19.15
CA LEU A 180 -2.09 9.81 20.13
C LEU A 180 -3.13 10.92 20.27
N MET A 181 -3.71 11.41 19.17
CA MET A 181 -4.76 12.42 19.21
C MET A 181 -6.01 11.91 19.94
N ASN A 182 -6.43 10.67 19.64
CA ASN A 182 -7.57 10.03 20.30
C ASN A 182 -7.29 9.83 21.80
N TYR A 183 -6.08 9.42 22.16
CA TYR A 183 -5.67 9.25 23.56
C TYR A 183 -5.65 10.58 24.34
N ARG A 184 -5.22 11.68 23.72
CA ARG A 184 -5.21 13.02 24.33
C ARG A 184 -6.62 13.58 24.51
N ARG A 185 -7.49 13.39 23.50
CA ARG A 185 -8.89 13.85 23.52
C ARG A 185 -9.82 12.97 24.35
N LYS A 186 -9.38 11.76 24.73
CA LYS A 186 -10.22 10.72 25.35
C LYS A 186 -11.50 10.42 24.56
N SER A 187 -11.43 10.56 23.24
CA SER A 187 -12.57 10.41 22.33
C SER A 187 -12.11 9.95 20.95
N THR A 188 -12.89 9.06 20.34
CA THR A 188 -12.73 8.60 18.95
C THR A 188 -13.75 9.26 18.00
N VAL A 189 -14.55 10.21 18.51
CA VAL A 189 -15.56 10.92 17.72
C VAL A 189 -14.87 11.69 16.59
N GLY A 190 -15.21 11.36 15.33
CA GLY A 190 -14.58 11.92 14.12
C GLY A 190 -13.76 10.90 13.34
N TRP A 191 -13.53 9.74 13.93
CA TRP A 191 -12.69 8.70 13.35
C TRP A 191 -13.44 7.38 13.25
N SER A 192 -13.54 6.85 12.03
CA SER A 192 -14.19 5.57 11.77
C SER A 192 -13.28 4.43 12.22
N ILE A 193 -13.61 3.83 13.37
CA ILE A 193 -12.92 2.62 13.86
C ILE A 193 -13.13 1.45 12.89
N GLY A 194 -14.31 1.36 12.27
CA GLY A 194 -14.63 0.31 11.30
C GLY A 194 -13.71 0.31 10.08
N ASN A 195 -13.35 1.49 9.55
CA ASN A 195 -12.33 1.62 8.52
C ASN A 195 -11.01 0.95 8.94
N ILE A 196 -10.59 1.19 10.18
CA ILE A 196 -9.31 0.69 10.68
C ILE A 196 -9.33 -0.80 10.94
N LEU A 197 -10.42 -1.32 11.51
CA LEU A 197 -10.58 -2.76 11.67
C LEU A 197 -10.54 -3.46 10.32
N LEU A 198 -11.20 -2.92 9.30
CA LEU A 198 -11.16 -3.48 7.95
C LEU A 198 -9.76 -3.41 7.31
N ASP A 199 -9.00 -2.33 7.52
CA ASP A 199 -7.61 -2.23 7.04
C ASP A 199 -6.70 -3.29 7.72
N PHE A 200 -6.83 -3.45 9.04
CA PHE A 200 -6.09 -4.48 9.78
C PHE A 200 -6.50 -5.90 9.38
N THR A 201 -7.80 -6.17 9.25
CA THR A 201 -8.31 -7.46 8.78
C THR A 201 -7.78 -7.77 7.39
N GLY A 202 -7.79 -6.79 6.48
CA GLY A 202 -7.22 -6.94 5.15
C GLY A 202 -5.73 -7.29 5.18
N GLY A 203 -4.94 -6.60 6.00
CA GLY A 203 -3.52 -6.87 6.17
C GLY A 203 -3.22 -8.26 6.75
N ILE A 204 -3.96 -8.69 7.78
CA ILE A 204 -3.79 -10.02 8.40
C ILE A 204 -4.12 -11.13 7.41
N LEU A 205 -5.25 -10.99 6.69
CA LEU A 205 -5.67 -11.97 5.70
C LEU A 205 -4.72 -12.04 4.50
N SER A 206 -4.14 -10.91 4.09
CA SER A 206 -3.11 -10.87 3.04
C SER A 206 -1.85 -11.64 3.45
N MET A 207 -1.34 -11.43 4.68
CA MET A 207 -0.22 -12.21 5.21
C MET A 207 -0.56 -13.70 5.32
N LEU A 208 -1.78 -14.04 5.75
CA LEU A 208 -2.24 -15.43 5.80
C LEU A 208 -2.26 -16.07 4.41
N GLN A 209 -2.75 -15.37 3.38
CA GLN A 209 -2.74 -15.86 2.00
C GLN A 209 -1.30 -16.12 1.53
N MET A 210 -0.37 -15.22 1.82
CA MET A 210 1.04 -15.39 1.48
C MET A 210 1.64 -16.63 2.17
N MET A 211 1.36 -16.85 3.45
CA MET A 211 1.80 -18.03 4.20
C MET A 211 1.23 -19.33 3.61
N LEU A 212 -0.06 -19.35 3.28
CA LEU A 212 -0.73 -20.50 2.66
C LEU A 212 -0.11 -20.84 1.31
N ASN A 213 0.14 -19.83 0.46
CA ASN A 213 0.80 -20.01 -0.83
C ASN A 213 2.25 -20.51 -0.66
N ALA A 214 3.01 -19.90 0.26
CA ALA A 214 4.38 -20.31 0.52
C ALA A 214 4.46 -21.77 0.99
N HIS A 215 3.53 -22.20 1.84
CA HIS A 215 3.39 -23.59 2.26
C HIS A 215 3.05 -24.50 1.08
N ASN A 216 2.02 -24.14 0.29
CA ASN A 216 1.51 -24.98 -0.79
C ASN A 216 2.49 -25.21 -1.94
N TYR A 217 3.43 -24.29 -2.14
CA TYR A 217 4.46 -24.40 -3.18
C TYR A 217 5.85 -24.77 -2.63
N GLY A 218 5.94 -25.24 -1.37
CA GLY A 218 7.21 -25.69 -0.77
C GLY A 218 8.24 -24.58 -0.54
N LYS A 219 7.81 -23.31 -0.52
CA LYS A 219 8.66 -22.11 -0.33
C LYS A 219 8.58 -21.52 1.07
N PHE A 220 8.04 -22.25 2.05
CA PHE A 220 7.84 -21.74 3.40
C PHE A 220 9.13 -21.29 4.10
N LEU A 221 10.24 -21.99 3.88
CA LEU A 221 11.57 -21.62 4.40
C LEU A 221 12.15 -20.36 3.74
N SER A 222 11.83 -20.07 2.47
CA SER A 222 12.25 -18.82 1.82
C SER A 222 11.39 -17.64 2.24
N PHE A 223 10.15 -17.86 2.64
CA PHE A 223 9.26 -16.83 3.20
C PHE A 223 9.70 -16.37 4.60
N LEU A 224 10.19 -17.28 5.47
CA LEU A 224 10.68 -16.93 6.81
C LEU A 224 12.08 -16.28 6.81
N ALA A 225 12.81 -16.34 5.70
CA ALA A 225 14.20 -15.88 5.58
C ALA A 225 14.34 -14.48 4.93
N THR A 226 13.22 -13.86 4.53
CA THR A 226 13.10 -12.47 4.06
C THR A 226 12.36 -11.63 5.07
#